data_AF-A0A2R7Y5G9-F1
#
_entry.id   AF-A0A2R7Y5G9-F1
#
_cell.length_a   1.000
_cell.length_b   1.000
_cell.length_c   1.000
_cell.angle_alpha   90.00
_cell.angle_beta   90.00
_cell.angle_gamma   90.00
#
_symmetry.space_group_name_H-M   'P 1'
#
loop_
_entity.id
_entity.type
_entity.pdbx_description
1 polymer ?
#
loop_
_entity_poly.entity_id
_entity_poly.type
_entity_poly.pdbx_seq_one_letter_code
_entity_poly.pdbx_strand_id
1 'polypeptide(L)' 'MTTQAKKKTSIAVDPKIWQEWVKFVVDKTGSSRRVSEELEKAIKEYMQRHEARRGDHGRA' A
#
# COMPACT_ATOMS: atom_id res chain seq x y z
N MET A 1 -13.50 23.25 -0.86
CA MET A 1 -12.99 21.97 -0.33
C MET A 1 -12.26 21.27 -1.47
N THR A 2 -10.93 21.32 -1.51
CA THR A 2 -10.16 20.67 -2.57
C THR A 2 -10.01 19.19 -2.25
N THR A 3 -10.91 18.36 -2.80
CA THR A 3 -10.73 16.91 -2.85
C THR A 3 -9.45 16.68 -3.65
N GLN A 4 -8.33 16.41 -2.99
CA GLN A 4 -7.09 16.07 -3.68
C GLN A 4 -7.37 14.78 -4.46
N ALA A 5 -7.57 14.91 -5.77
CA ALA A 5 -8.01 13.81 -6.60
C ALA A 5 -6.96 12.69 -6.50
N LYS A 6 -7.38 11.51 -6.04
CA LYS A 6 -6.49 10.34 -5.99
C LYS A 6 -5.93 10.09 -7.39
N LYS A 7 -4.61 10.02 -7.52
CA LYS A 7 -3.96 9.75 -8.79
C LYS A 7 -4.22 8.30 -9.20
N LYS A 8 -4.97 8.11 -10.29
CA LYS A 8 -5.10 6.79 -10.92
C LYS A 8 -3.75 6.38 -11.49
N THR A 9 -3.30 5.19 -11.13
CA THR A 9 -2.01 4.63 -11.56
C THR A 9 -2.23 3.17 -11.96
N SER A 10 -1.61 2.76 -13.05
CA SER A 10 -1.58 1.36 -13.49
C SER A 10 -0.26 0.73 -13.06
N ILE A 11 -0.33 -0.42 -12.39
CA ILE A 11 0.84 -1.21 -12.00
C ILE A 11 0.66 -2.64 -12.50
N ALA A 12 1.74 -3.27 -12.94
CA ALA A 12 1.75 -4.70 -13.24
C ALA A 12 2.10 -5.47 -11.97
N VAL A 13 1.24 -6.42 -11.58
CA VAL A 13 1.42 -7.29 -10.41
C VAL A 13 1.17 -8.72 -10.87
N ASP A 14 1.93 -9.67 -10.33
CA ASP A 14 1.66 -11.09 -10.57
C ASP A 14 0.20 -11.43 -10.22
N PRO A 15 -0.54 -12.14 -11.09
CA PRO A 15 -1.96 -12.42 -10.87
C PRO A 15 -2.25 -13.18 -9.57
N LYS A 16 -1.36 -14.10 -9.15
CA LYS A 16 -1.56 -14.89 -7.93
C LYS A 16 -1.39 -14.00 -6.71
N ILE A 17 -0.34 -13.19 -6.68
CA ILE A 17 -0.10 -12.20 -5.62
C ILE A 17 -1.28 -11.23 -5.53
N TRP A 18 -1.79 -10.75 -6.66
CA TRP A 18 -2.93 -9.84 -6.68
C TRP A 18 -4.19 -10.48 -6.10
N GLN A 19 -4.46 -11.75 -6.44
CA GLN A 19 -5.59 -12.48 -5.88
C GLN A 19 -5.47 -12.67 -4.37
N GLU A 20 -4.28 -13.06 -3.89
CA GLU A 20 -4.00 -13.18 -2.45
C GLU A 20 -4.15 -11.85 -1.72
N TRP A 21 -3.67 -10.76 -2.33
CA TRP A 21 -3.83 -9.41 -1.80
C TRP A 21 -5.31 -9.00 -1.68
N VAL A 22 -6.11 -9.18 -2.74
CA VAL A 22 -7.54 -8.85 -2.71
C VAL A 22 -8.27 -9.67 -1.64
N LYS A 23 -7.96 -10.97 -1.54
CA LYS A 23 -8.51 -11.84 -0.49
C LYS A 23 -8.15 -11.32 0.90
N PHE A 24 -6.88 -11.02 1.14
CA PHE A 24 -6.42 -10.44 2.41
C PHE A 24 -7.16 -9.16 2.78
N VAL A 25 -7.38 -8.25 1.83
CA VAL A 25 -8.11 -7.00 2.08
C VAL A 25 -9.58 -7.26 2.39
N VAL A 26 -10.22 -8.18 1.68
CA VAL A 26 -11.61 -8.58 1.94
C VAL A 26 -11.73 -9.21 3.32
N ASP A 27 -10.85 -10.13 3.68
CA ASP A 27 -10.84 -10.79 4.99
C ASP A 27 -10.61 -9.78 6.13
N LYS A 28 -9.74 -8.79 5.91
CA LYS A 28 -9.41 -7.73 6.89
C LYS A 28 -10.52 -6.69 7.05
N THR A 29 -11.20 -6.31 5.97
CA THR A 29 -12.06 -5.11 5.94
C THR A 29 -13.52 -5.40 5.63
N GLY A 30 -13.85 -6.63 5.24
CA GLY A 30 -15.16 -7.05 4.76
C GLY A 30 -15.53 -6.54 3.35
N SER A 31 -14.64 -5.84 2.63
CA SER A 31 -15.00 -5.21 1.36
C SER A 31 -13.84 -5.10 0.36
N SER A 32 -14.06 -5.56 -0.87
CA SER A 32 -13.13 -5.42 -1.99
C SER A 32 -12.98 -3.99 -2.49
N ARG A 33 -13.93 -3.09 -2.16
CA ARG A 33 -13.84 -1.66 -2.54
C ARG A 33 -12.70 -0.93 -1.83
N ARG A 34 -12.15 -1.53 -0.77
CA ARG A 34 -11.08 -0.94 0.04
C ARG A 34 -9.68 -1.35 -0.41
N VAL A 35 -9.56 -2.13 -1.48
CA VAL A 35 -8.27 -2.58 -2.04
C VAL A 35 -7.32 -1.41 -2.31
N SER A 36 -7.80 -0.33 -2.92
CA SER A 36 -6.96 0.86 -3.17
C SER A 36 -6.55 1.57 -1.88
N GLU A 37 -7.40 1.64 -0.87
CA GLU A 37 -7.09 2.27 0.42
C GLU A 37 -6.01 1.49 1.17
N GLU A 38 -6.15 0.17 1.24
CA GLU A 38 -5.19 -0.69 1.92
C GLU A 38 -3.86 -0.74 1.17
N LEU A 39 -3.88 -0.67 -0.17
CA LEU A 39 -2.66 -0.62 -0.97
C LEU A 39 -1.88 0.67 -0.71
N GLU A 40 -2.57 1.80 -0.66
CA GLU A 40 -1.98 3.10 -0.33
C GLU A 40 -1.34 3.09 1.07
N LYS A 41 -2.01 2.49 2.07
CA LYS A 41 -1.45 2.30 3.41
C LYS A 41 -0.22 1.41 3.39
N ALA A 42 -0.25 0.29 2.67
CA ALA A 42 0.87 -0.63 2.57
C ALA A 42 2.10 0.02 1.93
N ILE A 43 1.90 0.82 0.87
CA ILE A 43 2.96 1.62 0.24
C ILE A 43 3.56 2.60 1.25
N LYS A 44 2.73 3.34 1.99
CA LYS A 44 3.19 4.29 3.01
C LYS A 44 3.98 3.60 4.13
N GLU A 45 3.49 2.48 4.64
CA GLU A 45 4.14 1.69 5.68
C GLU A 45 5.49 1.14 5.21
N TYR A 46 5.55 0.66 3.96
CA TYR A 46 6.80 0.21 3.33
C TYR A 46 7.83 1.34 3.26
N MET A 47 7.44 2.52 2.78
CA MET A 47 8.34 3.69 2.72
C MET A 47 8.84 4.09 4.10
N GLN A 48 7.95 4.22 5.09
CA GLN A 48 8.32 4.61 6.46
C GLN A 48 9.29 3.63 7.11
N ARG A 49 9.05 2.31 6.94
CA ARG A 49 9.97 1.28 7.45
C ARG A 49 11.35 1.36 6.83
N HIS A 50 11.44 1.69 5.55
CA HIS A 50 12.71 1.79 4.83
C HIS A 50 13.44 3.12 5.09
N GLU A 51 12.70 4.20 5.32
CA GLU A 51 13.26 5.48 5.77
C GLU A 51 13.82 5.38 7.18
N ALA A 52 13.08 4.76 8.11
CA ALA A 52 13.56 4.50 9.47
C ALA A 52 14.84 3.65 9.49
N ARG A 53 14.96 2.66 8.58
CA ARG A 53 16.18 1.84 8.43
C ARG A 53 17.36 2.60 7.82
N ARG A 54 17.12 3.63 6.99
CA ARG A 54 18.19 4.50 6.46
C ARG A 54 18.72 5.48 7.51
N GLY A 55 17.91 5.87 8.48
CA GLY A 55 18.30 6.76 9.58
C GLY A 55 19.32 6.18 10.55
N ASP A 56 19.50 4.85 10.58
CA ASP A 56 20.36 4.16 11.55
C ASP A 56 21.79 3.89 11.04
N HIS A 57 22.05 4.13 9.75
CA HIS A 57 23.41 4.02 9.17
C HIS A 57 24.11 5.39 8.99
N GLY A 58 23.51 6.48 9.48
CA GLY A 58 24.05 7.85 9.36
C GLY A 58 24.58 8.46 10.67
N ARG A 59 24.76 7.65 11.72
CA ARG A 59 25.32 8.09 13.01
C ARG A 59 26.43 7.13 13.46
N ALA A 60 27.54 7.16 12.73
CA ALA A 60 28.83 6.64 13.19
C ALA A 60 29.93 7.56 12.64
#